data_AF-A0A950TRI7-F1
#
_entry.id   AF-A0A950TRI7-F1
#
_cell.length_a   1.000
_cell.length_b   1.000
_cell.length_c   1.000
_cell.angle_alpha   90.00
_cell.angle_beta   90.00
_cell.angle_gamma   90.00
#
_symmetry.space_group_name_H-M   'P 1'
#
loop_
_entity.id
_entity.type
_entity.pdbx_description
1 polymer ?
#
loop_
_entity_poly.entity_id
_entity_poly.type
_entity_poly.pdbx_seq_one_letter_code
_entity_poly.pdbx_strand_id
1 'polypeptide(L)' 'MARVAGVDLPPNKRAQIGMTYIYGVGRSRATSILGQAGVDINAKIKDISED' A
#
# COMPACT_ATOMS: atom_id res chain seq x y z
N MET A 1 2.85 4.41 -11.31
CA MET A 1 1.91 5.07 -10.37
C MET A 1 0.89 4.01 -10.03
N ALA A 2 0.83 3.54 -8.78
CA ALA A 2 -0.10 2.48 -8.41
C ALA A 2 -1.45 3.09 -8.07
N ARG A 3 -2.51 2.62 -8.73
CA ARG A 3 -3.89 3.01 -8.44
C ARG A 3 -4.58 1.85 -7.73
N VAL A 4 -5.03 2.08 -6.50
CA VAL A 4 -5.69 1.06 -5.69
C VAL A 4 -7.03 1.60 -5.20
N ALA A 5 -8.11 0.86 -5.44
CA ALA A 5 -9.49 1.24 -5.10
C ALA A 5 -9.90 2.65 -5.60
N GLY A 6 -9.37 3.08 -6.74
CA GLY A 6 -9.65 4.41 -7.32
C GLY A 6 -8.87 5.57 -6.68
N VAL A 7 -7.94 5.30 -5.76
CA VAL A 7 -7.04 6.29 -5.16
C VAL A 7 -5.64 6.15 -5.74
N ASP A 8 -5.06 7.27 -6.16
CA ASP A 8 -3.67 7.31 -6.64
C ASP A 8 -2.71 7.36 -5.46
N LEU A 9 -1.91 6.29 -5.32
CA LEU A 9 -0.99 6.13 -4.22
C LEU A 9 0.35 6.82 -4.51
N PRO A 10 0.92 7.58 -3.55
CA PRO A 10 2.18 8.27 -3.75
C PRO A 10 3.36 7.27 -3.90
N PRO A 11 4.08 7.26 -5.04
CA PRO A 11 5.03 6.18 -5.39
C PRO A 11 6.27 6.13 -4.49
N ASN A 12 6.65 7.25 -3.88
CA ASN A 12 7.84 7.36 -3.04
C ASN A 12 7.60 7.00 -1.57
N LYS A 13 6.36 6.67 -1.19
CA LYS A 13 6.03 6.27 0.19
C LYS A 13 6.11 4.76 0.36
N ARG A 14 6.31 4.35 1.62
CA ARG A 14 6.20 2.96 2.05
C ARG A 14 4.78 2.45 1.81
N ALA A 15 4.65 1.17 1.45
CA ALA A 15 3.39 0.49 1.17
C ALA A 15 2.37 0.70 2.30
N GLN A 16 2.82 0.55 3.56
CA GLN A 16 1.99 0.74 4.74
C GLN A 16 1.37 2.14 4.82
N ILE A 17 2.14 3.19 4.52
CA ILE A 17 1.65 4.57 4.55
C ILE A 17 0.83 4.89 3.30
N GLY A 18 1.21 4.33 2.15
CA GLY A 18 0.42 4.39 0.93
C GLY A 18 -1.01 3.94 1.17
N MET A 19 -1.17 2.71 1.65
CA MET A 19 -2.47 2.11 1.95
C MET A 19 -3.36 3.00 2.81
N THR A 20 -2.79 3.83 3.71
CA THR A 20 -3.60 4.75 4.55
C THR A 20 -4.24 5.92 3.80
N TYR A 21 -3.91 6.13 2.53
CA TYR A 21 -4.60 7.10 1.67
C TYR A 21 -5.97 6.58 1.19
N ILE A 22 -6.19 5.27 1.28
CA ILE A 22 -7.48 4.67 0.96
C ILE A 22 -8.42 4.93 2.14
N TYR A 23 -9.59 5.51 1.84
CA TYR A 23 -10.58 5.79 2.87
C TYR A 23 -11.00 4.51 3.61
N GLY A 24 -10.97 4.55 4.94
CA GLY A 24 -11.28 3.39 5.79
C GLY A 24 -10.14 2.40 6.00
N VAL A 25 -8.95 2.64 5.43
CA VAL A 25 -7.74 1.84 5.67
C VAL A 25 -6.82 2.59 6.63
N GLY A 26 -6.78 2.16 7.88
CA GLY A 26 -5.82 2.64 8.88
C GLY A 26 -4.50 1.85 8.86
N ARG A 27 -3.55 2.24 9.71
CA ARG A 27 -2.24 1.55 9.82
C ARG A 27 -2.36 0.06 10.14
N SER A 28 -3.28 -0.32 11.03
CA SER A 28 -3.52 -1.73 11.40
C SER A 28 -4.04 -2.56 10.23
N ARG A 29 -5.03 -2.03 9.50
CA ARG A 29 -5.60 -2.65 8.31
C ARG A 29 -4.56 -2.75 7.19
N ALA A 30 -3.80 -1.68 6.95
CA ALA A 30 -2.71 -1.68 5.97
C ALA A 30 -1.69 -2.79 6.25
N THR A 31 -1.20 -2.91 7.49
CA THR A 31 -0.26 -3.98 7.87
C THR A 31 -0.87 -5.37 7.65
N SER A 32 -2.13 -5.57 8.05
CA SER A 32 -2.79 -6.87 7.88
C SER A 32 -2.98 -7.24 6.42
N ILE A 33 -3.42 -6.30 5.57
CA ILE A 33 -3.59 -6.49 4.13
C ILE A 33 -2.25 -6.79 3.46
N LEU A 34 -1.21 -6.01 3.77
CA LEU A 34 0.12 -6.23 3.20
C LEU A 34 0.72 -7.57 3.64
N GLY A 35 0.52 -7.96 4.91
CA GLY A 35 0.93 -9.27 5.41
C GLY A 35 0.19 -10.43 4.73
N GLN A 36 -1.11 -10.29 4.47
CA GLN A 36 -1.90 -11.27 3.71
C GLN A 36 -1.48 -11.33 2.23
N ALA A 37 -1.11 -10.20 1.64
CA ALA A 37 -0.62 -10.11 0.27
C ALA A 37 0.85 -10.52 0.11
N GLY A 38 1.56 -10.86 1.20
CA GLY A 38 2.99 -11.17 1.16
C GLY A 38 3.90 -9.99 0.79
N VAL A 39 3.39 -8.76 0.91
CA VAL A 39 4.12 -7.53 0.57
C VAL A 39 4.79 -6.95 1.80
N ASP A 40 6.08 -6.60 1.69
CA ASP A 40 6.80 -5.92 2.77
C ASP A 40 6.19 -4.54 3.06
N ILE A 41 5.87 -4.28 4.33
CA ILE A 41 5.35 -3.00 4.82
C ILE A 41 6.29 -1.80 4.55
N ASN A 42 7.59 -2.06 4.43
CA ASN A 42 8.64 -1.09 4.16
C ASN A 42 8.98 -0.95 2.68
N ALA A 43 8.49 -1.84 1.82
CA ALA A 43 8.63 -1.69 0.37
C ALA A 43 8.02 -0.36 -0.07
N LYS A 44 8.64 0.29 -1.06
CA LYS A 44 8.02 1.49 -1.65
C LYS A 44 6.98 1.05 -2.64
N ILE A 45 5.92 1.85 -2.77
CA ILE A 45 4.80 1.55 -3.70
C ILE A 45 5.28 1.40 -5.14
N LYS A 46 6.32 2.15 -5.54
CA LYS A 46 6.93 2.02 -6.87
C LYS A 46 7.64 0.67 -7.11
N ASP A 47 8.03 -0.03 -6.04
CA ASP A 47 8.81 -1.27 -6.09
C ASP A 47 7.90 -2.51 -5.95
N ILE A 48 6.58 -2.32 -5.77
CA ILE A 48 5.59 -3.39 -5.77
C ILE A 48 5.20 -3.63 -7.24
N SER A 49 5.63 -4.74 -7.83
CA SER A 49 5.21 -5.16 -9.16
C SER A 49 3.87 -5.89 -9.11
N GLU A 50 3.01 -5.66 -10.11
CA GLU A 50 1.77 -6.41 -10.34
C GLU A 50 2.13 -7.76 -10.98
N ASP A 51 2.08 -8.85 -10.21
CA ASP A 51 1.95 -10.23 -10.71
C ASP A 51 0.80 -10.92 -9.96
#